data_AF-A0A0F9C3K1-F1
#
_entry.id   AF-A0A0F9C3K1-F1
#
_cell.length_a   1.000
_cell.length_b   1.000
_cell.length_c   1.000
_cell.angle_alpha   90.00
_cell.angle_beta   90.00
_cell.angle_gamma   90.00
#
_symmetry.space_group_name_H-M   'P 1'
#
loop_
_entity.id
_entity.type
_entity.pdbx_description
1 polymer ?
#
loop_
_entity_poly.entity_id
_entity_poly.type
_entity_poly.pdbx_seq_one_letter_code
_entity_poly.pdbx_strand_id
1 'polypeptide(L)'
;MGDKEWWKIHWPVVAIGVLLVAAAIITVLLLRSMQNDTPGQVGAIVDLWMLAISSSALIMVYYQLKLHRRERAADWERQLQALRADHERRKKQATIEVLGRVSPLWRKLRKDIEDGLKIKRLEILNKDHVDTIKNTPQLQDWTAELLNSLERVATGVNCKVFDIDLLFRCSATYLRRLYEQYETYITEKRQPPSTTYSEFAALMEELDRRRTVEPDRKAEVRSPG
;
A
#
# COMPACT_ATOMS: atom_id res chain seq x y z
N MET A 1 -25.11 14.94 0.44
CA MET A 1 -24.91 15.37 1.84
C MET A 1 -26.27 15.27 2.51
N GLY A 2 -26.47 14.34 3.44
CA GLY A 2 -27.81 14.12 4.01
C GLY A 2 -28.22 15.28 4.93
N ASP A 3 -29.52 15.55 5.04
CA ASP A 3 -30.08 16.63 5.88
C ASP A 3 -29.49 16.67 7.31
N LYS A 4 -29.16 15.51 7.87
CA LYS A 4 -28.54 15.39 9.21
C LYS A 4 -27.13 16.00 9.30
N GLU A 5 -26.35 16.01 8.23
CA GLU A 5 -25.01 16.64 8.23
C GLU A 5 -25.10 18.16 8.06
N TRP A 6 -26.08 18.63 7.28
CA TRP A 6 -26.30 20.06 7.09
C TRP A 6 -26.58 20.74 8.43
N TRP A 7 -27.51 20.20 9.22
CA TRP A 7 -27.85 20.72 10.54
C TRP A 7 -26.67 20.68 11.52
N LYS A 8 -25.82 19.66 11.49
CA LYS A 8 -24.63 19.60 12.37
C LYS A 8 -23.63 20.73 12.10
N ILE A 9 -23.50 21.17 10.85
CA ILE A 9 -22.58 22.24 10.46
C ILE A 9 -23.20 23.62 10.74
N HIS A 10 -24.49 23.79 10.48
CA HIS A 10 -25.14 25.11 10.50
C HIS A 10 -25.80 25.44 11.86
N TRP A 11 -26.14 24.43 12.67
CA TRP A 11 -26.76 24.63 13.98
C TRP A 11 -26.00 25.59 14.90
N PRO A 12 -24.65 25.54 15.02
CA PRO A 12 -23.92 26.52 15.83
C PRO A 12 -24.08 27.96 15.33
N VAL A 13 -24.11 28.16 14.01
CA VAL A 13 -24.31 29.49 13.40
C VAL A 13 -25.73 29.99 13.66
N VAL A 14 -26.73 29.12 13.48
CA VAL A 14 -28.14 29.42 13.78
C VAL A 14 -28.31 29.73 15.27
N ALA A 15 -27.71 28.94 16.15
CA ALA A 15 -27.76 29.15 17.60
C ALA A 15 -27.11 30.48 18.00
N ILE A 16 -25.96 30.84 17.43
CA ILE A 16 -25.32 32.14 17.65
C ILE A 16 -26.22 33.26 17.13
N GLY A 17 -26.81 33.12 15.94
CA GLY A 17 -27.74 34.10 15.39
C GLY A 17 -28.95 34.34 16.29
N VAL A 18 -29.56 33.26 16.80
CA VAL A 18 -30.68 33.32 17.75
C VAL A 18 -30.26 34.02 19.05
N LEU A 19 -29.07 33.70 19.58
CA LEU A 19 -28.54 34.34 20.79
C LEU A 19 -28.31 35.84 20.60
N LEU A 20 -27.75 36.26 19.45
CA LEU A 20 -27.54 37.67 19.14
C LEU A 20 -28.85 38.45 19.03
N VAL A 21 -29.88 37.87 18.40
CA VAL A 21 -31.21 38.49 18.30
C VAL A 21 -31.88 38.58 19.66
N ALA A 22 -31.89 37.50 20.43
CA ALA A 22 -32.48 37.48 21.77
C ALA A 22 -31.81 38.51 22.68
N ALA A 23 -30.49 38.60 22.60
CA ALA A 23 -29.75 39.55 23.38
C ALA A 23 -30.07 40.99 22.90
N ALA A 24 -30.15 41.27 21.59
CA ALA A 24 -30.50 42.61 21.08
C ALA A 24 -31.89 43.08 21.58
N ILE A 25 -32.85 42.16 21.64
CA ILE A 25 -34.18 42.41 22.24
C ILE A 25 -34.03 42.79 23.72
N ILE A 26 -33.22 42.05 24.49
CA ILE A 26 -32.95 42.35 25.90
C ILE A 26 -32.32 43.75 26.04
N THR A 27 -31.39 44.15 25.17
CA THR A 27 -30.80 45.50 25.19
C THR A 27 -31.83 46.58 24.99
N VAL A 28 -32.74 46.41 24.02
CA VAL A 28 -33.81 47.38 23.76
C VAL A 28 -34.73 47.51 24.97
N LEU A 29 -35.06 46.38 25.61
CA LEU A 29 -35.86 46.38 26.84
C LEU A 29 -35.14 47.05 28.01
N LEU A 30 -33.84 46.79 28.19
CA LEU A 30 -33.02 47.43 29.22
C LEU A 30 -32.86 48.93 28.98
N LEU A 31 -32.54 49.37 27.76
CA LEU A 31 -32.45 50.78 27.39
C LEU A 31 -33.77 51.52 27.66
N ARG A 32 -34.90 50.88 27.40
CA ARG A 32 -36.23 51.42 27.70
C ARG A 32 -36.49 51.51 29.20
N SER A 33 -35.99 50.57 30.00
CA SER A 33 -36.06 50.60 31.46
C SER A 33 -35.15 51.68 32.06
N MET A 34 -33.99 51.93 31.44
CA MET A 34 -32.95 52.85 31.90
C MET A 34 -33.23 54.32 31.63
N GLN A 35 -34.31 54.67 30.92
CA GLN A 35 -34.76 56.07 30.81
C GLN A 35 -35.05 56.71 32.18
N ASN A 36 -35.04 55.93 33.28
CA ASN A 36 -35.25 56.38 34.66
C ASN A 36 -34.02 56.25 35.59
N ASP A 37 -32.85 55.77 35.14
CA ASP A 37 -31.72 55.40 36.03
C ASP A 37 -30.37 56.12 35.77
N THR A 38 -29.48 56.07 36.76
CA THR A 38 -28.20 56.80 36.85
C THR A 38 -27.09 56.31 35.88
N PRO A 39 -26.18 57.20 35.41
CA PRO A 39 -25.22 56.93 34.33
C PRO A 39 -24.22 55.78 34.54
N GLY A 40 -24.00 55.31 35.78
CA GLY A 40 -23.05 54.22 36.07
C GLY A 40 -23.49 52.84 35.56
N GLN A 41 -24.79 52.60 35.39
CA GLN A 41 -25.31 51.29 34.97
C GLN A 41 -25.16 51.03 33.46
N VAL A 42 -25.07 52.09 32.64
CA VAL A 42 -24.96 51.96 31.17
C VAL A 42 -23.61 51.37 30.76
N GLY A 43 -22.53 51.79 31.42
CA GLY A 43 -21.18 51.28 31.14
C GLY A 43 -21.05 49.77 31.38
N ALA A 44 -21.56 49.29 32.52
CA ALA A 44 -21.51 47.87 32.86
C ALA A 44 -22.27 46.98 31.86
N ILE A 45 -23.39 47.46 31.31
CA ILE A 45 -24.15 46.74 30.28
C ILE A 45 -23.33 46.67 28.99
N VAL A 46 -22.74 47.78 28.55
CA VAL A 46 -21.90 47.81 27.33
C VAL A 46 -20.69 46.87 27.46
N ASP A 47 -20.03 46.83 28.61
CA ASP A 47 -18.90 45.94 28.85
C ASP A 47 -19.31 44.45 28.77
N LEU A 48 -20.45 44.10 29.37
CA LEU A 48 -21.00 42.73 29.30
C LEU A 48 -21.33 42.32 27.86
N TRP A 49 -21.81 43.27 27.06
CA TRP A 49 -22.07 43.09 25.64
C TRP A 49 -20.82 42.85 24.81
N MET A 50 -19.79 43.66 25.04
CA MET A 50 -18.50 43.51 24.37
C MET A 50 -17.85 42.16 24.69
N LEU A 51 -17.99 41.69 25.94
CA LEU A 51 -17.54 40.35 26.34
C LEU A 51 -18.33 39.24 25.64
N ALA A 52 -19.67 39.35 25.55
CA ALA A 52 -20.51 38.38 24.87
C ALA A 52 -20.19 38.27 23.36
N ILE A 53 -20.00 39.39 22.68
CA ILE A 53 -19.61 39.42 21.26
C ILE A 53 -18.23 38.79 21.07
N SER A 54 -17.26 39.19 21.90
CA SER A 54 -15.88 38.68 21.81
C SER A 54 -15.82 37.17 22.06
N SER A 55 -16.57 36.65 23.04
CA SER A 55 -16.64 35.22 23.32
C SER A 55 -17.28 34.44 22.17
N SER A 56 -18.33 34.97 21.55
CA SER A 56 -19.00 34.36 20.39
C SER A 56 -18.08 34.29 19.18
N ALA A 57 -17.31 35.34 18.92
CA ALA A 57 -16.31 35.36 17.85
C ALA A 57 -15.20 34.32 18.09
N LEU A 58 -14.68 34.22 19.33
CA LEU A 58 -13.69 33.21 19.70
C LEU A 58 -14.23 31.78 19.53
N ILE A 59 -15.49 31.54 19.92
CA ILE A 59 -16.16 30.25 19.71
C ILE A 59 -16.27 29.94 18.21
N MET A 60 -16.71 30.90 17.39
CA MET A 60 -16.82 30.71 15.94
C MET A 60 -15.44 30.40 15.33
N VAL A 61 -14.39 31.16 15.66
CA VAL A 61 -13.03 30.91 15.20
C VAL A 61 -12.55 29.52 15.63
N TYR A 62 -12.79 29.12 16.88
CA TYR A 62 -12.46 27.79 17.36
C TYR A 62 -13.17 26.68 16.56
N TYR A 63 -14.47 26.84 16.27
CA TYR A 63 -15.21 25.87 15.45
C TYR A 63 -14.71 25.82 14.01
N GLN A 64 -14.43 26.96 13.38
CA GLN A 64 -13.86 27.02 12.04
C GLN A 64 -12.48 26.33 11.99
N LEU A 65 -11.61 26.60 12.96
CA LEU A 65 -10.32 25.93 13.10
C LEU A 65 -10.47 24.41 13.29
N LYS A 66 -11.44 23.99 14.10
CA LYS A 66 -11.74 22.57 14.33
C LYS A 66 -12.26 21.89 13.06
N LEU A 67 -13.10 22.56 12.30
CA LEU A 67 -13.62 22.06 11.02
C LEU A 67 -12.48 21.92 10.00
N HIS A 68 -11.68 22.97 9.79
CA HIS A 68 -10.53 22.92 8.90
C HIS A 68 -9.47 21.89 9.29
N ARG A 69 -9.28 21.61 10.59
CA ARG A 69 -8.41 20.50 11.03
C ARG A 69 -8.97 19.14 10.61
N ARG A 70 -10.29 18.95 10.69
CA ARG A 70 -10.95 17.71 10.25
C ARG A 70 -10.89 17.53 8.74
N GLU A 71 -11.15 18.59 7.99
CA GLU A 71 -11.06 18.58 6.52
C GLU A 71 -9.64 18.22 6.07
N ARG A 72 -8.61 18.90 6.61
CA ARG A 72 -7.21 18.60 6.29
C ARG A 72 -6.82 17.17 6.67
N ALA A 73 -7.33 16.63 7.78
CA ALA A 73 -7.08 15.24 8.15
C ALA A 73 -7.71 14.25 7.16
N ALA A 74 -8.96 14.50 6.74
CA ALA A 74 -9.65 13.69 5.76
C ALA A 74 -8.97 13.75 4.38
N ASP A 75 -8.53 14.94 3.95
CA ASP A 75 -7.81 15.12 2.68
C ASP A 75 -6.45 14.45 2.71
N TRP A 76 -5.72 14.54 3.83
CA TRP A 76 -4.47 13.81 4.02
C TRP A 76 -4.67 12.29 3.92
N GLU A 77 -5.72 11.76 4.53
CA GLU A 77 -6.03 10.33 4.44
C GLU A 77 -6.37 9.90 3.01
N ARG A 78 -7.15 10.69 2.26
CA ARG A 78 -7.42 10.45 0.84
C ARG A 78 -6.15 10.47 0.01
N GLN A 79 -5.26 11.43 0.24
CA GLN A 79 -3.96 11.50 -0.45
C GLN A 79 -3.10 10.28 -0.15
N LEU A 80 -3.03 9.85 1.12
CA LEU A 80 -2.29 8.66 1.52
C LEU A 80 -2.85 7.39 0.88
N GLN A 81 -4.18 7.26 0.81
CA GLN A 81 -4.84 6.16 0.11
C GLN A 81 -4.52 6.17 -1.39
N ALA A 82 -4.55 7.34 -2.04
CA ALA A 82 -4.20 7.49 -3.45
C ALA A 82 -2.73 7.11 -3.72
N LEU A 83 -1.80 7.55 -2.86
CA LEU A 83 -0.38 7.21 -2.98
C LEU A 83 -0.14 5.70 -2.81
N ARG A 84 -0.83 5.06 -1.86
CA ARG A 84 -0.75 3.60 -1.67
C ARG A 84 -1.31 2.86 -2.88
N ALA A 85 -2.46 3.28 -3.41
CA ALA A 85 -3.06 2.67 -4.59
C ALA A 85 -2.16 2.82 -5.83
N ASP A 86 -1.54 3.98 -6.02
CA ASP A 86 -0.60 4.22 -7.11
C ASP A 86 0.67 3.38 -6.96
N HIS A 87 1.22 3.27 -5.74
CA HIS A 87 2.37 2.39 -5.47
C HIS A 87 2.07 0.94 -5.83
N GLU A 88 0.94 0.39 -5.38
CA GLU A 88 0.52 -0.99 -5.70
C GLU A 88 0.31 -1.20 -7.20
N ARG A 89 -0.25 -0.20 -7.91
CA ARG A 89 -0.39 -0.24 -9.37
C ARG A 89 0.98 -0.31 -10.05
N ARG A 90 1.92 0.57 -9.68
CA ARG A 90 3.27 0.60 -10.27
C ARG A 90 4.04 -0.68 -10.00
N LYS A 91 3.91 -1.26 -8.81
CA LYS A 91 4.49 -2.54 -8.43
C LYS A 91 4.03 -3.67 -9.35
N LYS A 92 2.71 -3.75 -9.60
CA LYS A 92 2.14 -4.73 -10.55
C LYS A 92 2.63 -4.50 -11.98
N GLN A 93 2.63 -3.27 -12.45
CA GLN A 93 3.13 -2.92 -13.79
C GLN A 93 4.59 -3.32 -13.96
N ALA A 94 5.46 -2.95 -13.01
CA ALA A 94 6.88 -3.31 -13.03
C ALA A 94 7.09 -4.84 -13.07
N THR A 95 6.26 -5.58 -12.34
CA THR A 95 6.29 -7.06 -12.33
C THR A 95 5.91 -7.63 -13.71
N ILE A 96 4.87 -7.11 -14.35
CA ILE A 96 4.45 -7.54 -15.69
C ILE A 96 5.55 -7.26 -16.71
N GLU A 97 6.12 -6.05 -16.70
CA GLU A 97 7.17 -5.65 -17.62
C GLU A 97 8.42 -6.52 -17.45
N VAL A 98 8.85 -6.74 -16.21
CA VAL A 98 9.99 -7.62 -15.92
C VAL A 98 9.72 -9.03 -16.39
N LEU A 99 8.57 -9.63 -16.05
CA LEU A 99 8.22 -10.98 -16.48
C LEU A 99 8.11 -11.11 -17.99
N GLY A 100 7.53 -10.13 -18.67
CA GLY A 100 7.44 -10.08 -20.13
C GLY A 100 8.82 -10.10 -20.79
N ARG A 101 9.80 -9.41 -20.20
CA ARG A 101 11.18 -9.36 -20.67
C ARG A 101 11.98 -10.63 -20.36
N VAL A 102 11.89 -11.16 -19.13
CA VAL A 102 12.76 -12.26 -18.69
C VAL A 102 12.21 -13.65 -19.01
N SER A 103 10.89 -13.82 -19.13
CA SER A 103 10.30 -15.15 -19.40
C SER A 103 10.71 -15.76 -20.75
N PRO A 104 10.85 -15.01 -21.86
CA PRO A 104 11.43 -15.54 -23.09
C PRO A 104 12.90 -15.94 -22.92
N LEU A 105 13.69 -15.14 -22.20
CA LEU A 105 15.10 -15.42 -21.92
C LEU A 105 15.24 -16.73 -21.12
N TRP A 106 14.45 -16.93 -20.07
CA TRP A 106 14.47 -18.16 -19.28
C TRP A 106 14.17 -19.39 -20.11
N ARG A 107 13.16 -19.31 -20.98
CA ARG A 107 12.79 -20.42 -21.87
C ARG A 107 13.90 -20.73 -22.87
N LYS A 108 14.56 -19.71 -23.41
CA LYS A 108 15.69 -19.85 -24.32
C LYS A 108 16.89 -20.49 -23.62
N LEU A 109 17.38 -19.87 -22.54
CA LEU A 109 18.55 -20.36 -21.80
C LEU A 109 18.33 -21.77 -21.27
N ARG A 110 17.15 -22.07 -20.71
CA ARG A 110 16.84 -23.45 -20.28
C ARG A 110 16.94 -24.42 -21.44
N LYS A 111 16.37 -24.08 -22.60
CA LYS A 111 16.44 -24.95 -23.78
C LYS A 111 17.89 -25.14 -24.24
N ASP A 112 18.68 -24.07 -24.31
CA ASP A 112 20.09 -24.13 -24.73
C ASP A 112 20.92 -25.02 -23.77
N ILE A 113 20.63 -24.96 -22.47
CA ILE A 113 21.24 -25.84 -21.44
C ILE A 113 20.76 -27.29 -21.60
N GLU A 114 19.45 -27.51 -21.77
CA GLU A 114 18.85 -28.85 -21.96
C GLU A 114 19.43 -29.54 -23.22
N ASP A 115 19.51 -28.81 -24.33
CA ASP A 115 20.05 -29.28 -25.61
C ASP A 115 21.57 -29.55 -25.49
N GLY A 116 22.32 -28.68 -24.82
CA GLY A 116 23.76 -28.85 -24.61
C GLY A 116 24.13 -30.01 -23.68
N LEU A 117 23.27 -30.31 -22.69
CA LEU A 117 23.41 -31.48 -21.82
C LEU A 117 22.82 -32.75 -22.43
N LYS A 118 22.05 -32.65 -23.53
CA LYS A 118 21.32 -33.75 -24.17
C LYS A 118 20.33 -34.45 -23.22
N ILE A 119 19.73 -33.68 -22.31
CA ILE A 119 18.75 -34.18 -21.33
C ILE A 119 17.32 -33.92 -21.81
N LYS A 120 16.36 -34.64 -21.23
CA LYS A 120 14.96 -34.37 -21.51
C LYS A 120 14.53 -33.07 -20.83
N ARG A 121 13.51 -32.44 -21.41
CA ARG A 121 12.90 -31.23 -20.85
C ARG A 121 12.45 -31.46 -19.40
N LEU A 122 12.85 -30.56 -18.50
CA LEU A 122 12.58 -30.61 -17.05
C LEU A 122 13.16 -31.84 -16.31
N GLU A 123 14.16 -32.50 -16.87
CA GLU A 123 14.91 -33.52 -16.15
C GLU A 123 15.78 -32.87 -15.06
N ILE A 124 15.72 -33.41 -13.84
CA ILE A 124 16.47 -32.91 -12.68
C ILE A 124 17.97 -33.13 -12.91
N LEU A 125 18.79 -32.11 -12.62
CA LEU A 125 20.23 -32.22 -12.80
C LEU A 125 20.86 -33.13 -11.73
N ASN A 126 21.50 -34.21 -12.18
CA ASN A 126 22.35 -35.06 -11.35
C ASN A 126 23.77 -34.47 -11.27
N LYS A 127 24.68 -35.14 -10.53
CA LYS A 127 26.06 -34.69 -10.36
C LYS A 127 26.84 -34.65 -11.68
N ASP A 128 26.67 -35.65 -12.55
CA ASP A 128 27.36 -35.73 -13.84
C ASP A 128 26.98 -34.55 -14.76
N HIS A 129 25.72 -34.15 -14.76
CA HIS A 129 25.26 -32.95 -15.46
C HIS A 129 25.92 -31.69 -14.90
N VAL A 130 25.99 -31.56 -13.58
CA VAL A 130 26.62 -30.41 -12.92
C VAL A 130 28.11 -30.33 -13.22
N ASP A 131 28.82 -31.46 -13.25
CA ASP A 131 30.23 -31.51 -13.62
C ASP A 131 30.44 -31.17 -15.10
N THR A 132 29.53 -31.60 -15.98
CA THR A 132 29.53 -31.20 -17.39
C THR A 132 29.35 -29.68 -17.55
N ILE A 133 28.44 -29.07 -16.78
CA ILE A 133 28.25 -27.60 -16.78
C ILE A 133 29.53 -26.89 -16.36
N LYS A 134 30.22 -27.34 -15.30
CA LYS A 134 31.46 -26.70 -14.82
C LYS A 134 32.60 -26.80 -15.81
N ASN A 135 32.68 -27.91 -16.54
CA ASN A 135 33.77 -28.18 -17.48
C ASN A 135 33.49 -27.62 -18.89
N THR A 136 32.30 -27.06 -19.12
CA THR A 136 31.90 -26.50 -20.42
C THR A 136 31.60 -25.00 -20.25
N PRO A 137 32.51 -24.09 -20.63
CA PRO A 137 32.36 -22.65 -20.37
C PRO A 137 31.02 -22.08 -20.85
N GLN A 138 30.57 -22.49 -22.03
CA GLN A 138 29.30 -22.02 -22.59
C GLN A 138 28.07 -22.41 -21.75
N LEU A 139 28.05 -23.65 -21.22
CA LEU A 139 26.98 -24.13 -20.35
C LEU A 139 27.02 -23.42 -18.99
N GLN A 140 28.21 -23.17 -18.47
CA GLN A 140 28.40 -22.40 -17.25
C GLN A 140 27.83 -20.98 -17.40
N ASP A 141 28.12 -20.31 -18.52
CA ASP A 141 27.64 -18.96 -18.80
C ASP A 141 26.11 -18.93 -18.90
N TRP A 142 25.50 -19.84 -19.67
CA TRP A 142 24.04 -19.91 -19.78
C TRP A 142 23.36 -20.22 -18.44
N THR A 143 23.94 -21.15 -17.66
CA THR A 143 23.41 -21.54 -16.34
C THR A 143 23.51 -20.36 -15.37
N ALA A 144 24.65 -19.68 -15.33
CA ALA A 144 24.83 -18.50 -14.49
C ALA A 144 23.89 -17.37 -14.91
N GLU A 145 23.72 -17.10 -16.21
CA GLU A 145 22.81 -16.07 -16.71
C GLU A 145 21.35 -16.37 -16.30
N LEU A 146 20.93 -17.63 -16.45
CA LEU A 146 19.59 -18.07 -16.05
C LEU A 146 19.37 -17.87 -14.54
N LEU A 147 20.25 -18.41 -13.70
CA LEU A 147 20.09 -18.34 -12.24
C LEU A 147 20.25 -16.90 -11.72
N ASN A 148 21.17 -16.10 -12.26
CA ASN A 148 21.32 -14.69 -11.89
C ASN A 148 20.10 -13.85 -12.29
N SER A 149 19.42 -14.21 -13.38
CA SER A 149 18.18 -13.51 -13.77
C SER A 149 17.01 -13.87 -12.83
N LEU A 150 16.93 -15.13 -12.37
CA LEU A 150 15.97 -15.57 -11.37
C LEU A 150 16.23 -14.91 -10.01
N GLU A 151 17.49 -14.86 -9.58
CA GLU A 151 17.93 -14.21 -8.35
C GLU A 151 17.56 -12.71 -8.33
N ARG A 152 17.74 -12.01 -9.45
CA ARG A 152 17.35 -10.59 -9.59
C ARG A 152 15.84 -10.39 -9.43
N VAL A 153 15.03 -11.28 -9.98
CA VAL A 153 13.57 -11.24 -9.80
C VAL A 153 13.21 -11.51 -8.34
N ALA A 154 13.82 -12.53 -7.73
CA ALA A 154 13.60 -12.87 -6.34
C ALA A 154 13.98 -11.73 -5.38
N THR A 155 15.13 -11.11 -5.60
CA THR A 155 15.57 -9.92 -4.87
C THR A 155 14.53 -8.80 -4.98
N GLY A 156 14.03 -8.51 -6.19
CA GLY A 156 13.02 -7.47 -6.39
C GLY A 156 11.70 -7.77 -5.68
N VAL A 157 11.31 -9.04 -5.56
CA VAL A 157 10.14 -9.45 -4.76
C VAL A 157 10.40 -9.27 -3.26
N ASN A 158 11.54 -9.73 -2.77
CA ASN A 158 11.91 -9.66 -1.35
C ASN A 158 12.08 -8.21 -0.88
N CYS A 159 12.57 -7.32 -1.75
CA CYS A 159 12.63 -5.87 -1.54
C CYS A 159 11.28 -5.15 -1.77
N LYS A 160 10.17 -5.87 -2.02
CA LYS A 160 8.82 -5.34 -2.27
C LYS A 160 8.70 -4.43 -3.49
N VAL A 161 9.65 -4.49 -4.42
CA VAL A 161 9.61 -3.78 -5.71
C VAL A 161 8.68 -4.50 -6.70
N PHE A 162 8.59 -5.83 -6.61
CA PHE A 162 7.70 -6.66 -7.42
C PHE A 162 6.56 -7.27 -6.60
N ASP A 163 5.43 -7.48 -7.26
CA ASP A 163 4.21 -8.04 -6.72
C ASP A 163 4.28 -9.57 -6.73
N ILE A 164 4.34 -10.13 -5.53
CA ILE A 164 4.43 -11.57 -5.32
C ILE A 164 3.13 -12.31 -5.64
N ASP A 165 1.96 -11.70 -5.45
CA ASP A 165 0.66 -12.32 -5.77
C ASP A 165 0.57 -12.54 -7.28
N LEU A 166 1.01 -11.54 -8.05
CA LEU A 166 1.05 -11.61 -9.49
C LEU A 166 2.08 -12.63 -9.97
N LEU A 167 3.29 -12.60 -9.40
CA LEU A 167 4.33 -13.58 -9.72
C LEU A 167 3.85 -15.01 -9.44
N PHE A 168 3.17 -15.22 -8.31
CA PHE A 168 2.62 -16.51 -7.93
C PHE A 168 1.62 -17.03 -8.97
N ARG A 169 0.67 -16.18 -9.38
CA ARG A 169 -0.35 -16.54 -10.38
C ARG A 169 0.22 -16.81 -11.76
N CYS A 170 1.23 -16.06 -12.17
CA CYS A 170 1.77 -16.13 -13.52
C CYS A 170 2.85 -17.22 -13.68
N SER A 171 3.64 -17.50 -12.64
CA SER A 171 4.89 -18.24 -12.83
C SER A 171 5.30 -19.17 -11.68
N ALA A 172 4.55 -19.28 -10.57
CA ALA A 172 4.97 -20.11 -9.43
C ALA A 172 5.34 -21.54 -9.83
N THR A 173 4.45 -22.24 -10.55
CA THR A 173 4.70 -23.63 -10.99
C THR A 173 5.94 -23.75 -11.87
N TYR A 174 6.20 -22.75 -12.72
CA TYR A 174 7.35 -22.75 -13.61
C TYR A 174 8.65 -22.53 -12.83
N LEU A 175 8.66 -21.52 -11.95
CA LEU A 175 9.81 -21.19 -11.10
C LEU A 175 10.16 -22.35 -10.17
N ARG A 176 9.15 -23.00 -9.59
CA ARG A 176 9.35 -24.16 -8.73
C ARG A 176 10.04 -25.30 -9.48
N ARG A 177 9.58 -25.64 -10.68
CA ARG A 177 10.21 -26.68 -11.51
C ARG A 177 11.63 -26.33 -11.91
N LEU A 178 11.91 -25.06 -12.20
CA LEU A 178 13.28 -24.61 -12.45
C LEU A 178 14.14 -24.75 -11.18
N TYR A 179 13.64 -24.35 -10.02
CA TYR A 179 14.38 -24.50 -8.78
C TYR A 179 14.72 -25.98 -8.51
N GLU A 180 13.74 -26.88 -8.59
CA GLU A 180 13.93 -28.33 -8.43
C GLU A 180 14.94 -28.88 -9.45
N GLN A 181 14.86 -28.44 -10.71
CA GLN A 181 15.79 -28.88 -11.75
C GLN A 181 17.23 -28.49 -11.44
N TYR A 182 17.47 -27.27 -10.95
CA TYR A 182 18.81 -26.72 -10.70
C TYR A 182 19.27 -26.83 -9.24
N GLU A 183 18.52 -27.50 -8.37
CA GLU A 183 18.79 -27.58 -6.92
C GLU A 183 20.18 -28.13 -6.61
N THR A 184 20.60 -29.19 -7.32
CA THR A 184 21.95 -29.78 -7.16
C THR A 184 23.05 -28.75 -7.46
N TYR A 185 22.90 -27.99 -8.55
CA TYR A 185 23.85 -26.95 -8.95
C TYR A 185 23.88 -25.79 -7.94
N ILE A 186 22.70 -25.33 -7.50
CA ILE A 186 22.56 -24.25 -6.52
C ILE A 186 23.22 -24.64 -5.20
N THR A 187 22.93 -25.84 -4.70
CA THR A 187 23.48 -26.36 -3.44
C THR A 187 25.00 -26.41 -3.48
N GLU A 188 25.58 -26.84 -4.60
CA GLU A 188 27.03 -26.88 -4.73
C GLU A 188 27.67 -25.48 -4.79
N LYS A 189 27.04 -24.52 -5.47
CA LYS A 189 27.52 -23.12 -5.50
C LYS A 189 27.35 -22.38 -4.16
N ARG A 190 26.46 -22.86 -3.29
CA ARG A 190 26.15 -22.27 -1.98
C ARG A 190 27.00 -22.82 -0.83
N GLN A 191 28.07 -23.57 -1.12
CA GLN A 191 28.99 -24.03 -0.09
C GLN A 191 29.46 -22.82 0.77
N PRO A 192 29.41 -22.93 2.11
CA PRO A 192 29.76 -21.83 2.99
C PRO A 192 31.16 -21.28 2.65
N PRO A 193 31.32 -19.95 2.56
CA PRO A 193 30.43 -18.88 3.05
C PRO A 193 29.47 -18.25 2.00
N SER A 194 29.22 -18.89 0.86
CA SER A 194 28.48 -18.28 -0.25
C SER A 194 26.98 -18.11 0.04
N THR A 195 26.43 -16.90 -0.20
CA THR A 195 24.99 -16.63 -0.21
C THR A 195 24.40 -16.65 -1.62
N THR A 196 25.11 -17.24 -2.58
CA THR A 196 24.67 -17.22 -3.98
C THR A 196 23.33 -17.96 -4.11
N TYR A 197 22.36 -17.32 -4.78
CA TYR A 197 21.01 -17.82 -5.00
C TYR A 197 20.13 -17.92 -3.74
N SER A 198 20.49 -17.19 -2.67
CA SER A 198 19.72 -17.20 -1.43
C SER A 198 18.36 -16.53 -1.58
N GLU A 199 18.27 -15.47 -2.37
CA GLU A 199 17.01 -14.76 -2.57
C GLU A 199 16.02 -15.63 -3.35
N PHE A 200 16.50 -16.36 -4.36
CA PHE A 200 15.69 -17.29 -5.14
C PHE A 200 15.18 -18.46 -4.28
N ALA A 201 16.02 -19.02 -3.41
CA ALA A 201 15.59 -20.04 -2.45
C ALA A 201 14.51 -19.51 -1.49
N ALA A 202 14.72 -18.31 -0.91
CA ALA A 202 13.75 -17.68 -0.02
C ALA A 202 12.42 -17.38 -0.73
N LEU A 203 12.47 -16.97 -2.00
CA LEU A 203 11.27 -16.79 -2.81
C LEU A 203 10.52 -18.12 -2.98
N MET A 204 11.22 -19.24 -3.24
CA MET A 204 10.55 -20.54 -3.40
C MET A 204 9.83 -20.99 -2.12
N GLU A 205 10.44 -20.79 -0.95
CA GLU A 205 9.80 -21.07 0.34
C GLU A 205 8.51 -20.25 0.52
N GLU A 206 8.54 -18.96 0.19
CA GLU A 206 7.36 -18.10 0.29
C GLU A 206 6.26 -18.48 -0.72
N LEU A 207 6.61 -18.89 -1.94
CA LEU A 207 5.64 -19.38 -2.92
C LEU A 207 5.01 -20.71 -2.47
N ASP A 208 5.78 -21.61 -1.88
CA ASP A 208 5.28 -22.87 -1.32
C ASP A 208 4.34 -22.62 -0.14
N ARG A 209 4.70 -21.70 0.76
CA ARG A 209 3.85 -21.28 1.88
C ARG A 209 2.48 -20.79 1.39
N ARG A 210 2.45 -19.97 0.33
CA ARG A 210 1.21 -19.46 -0.28
C ARG A 210 0.38 -20.55 -0.93
N ARG A 211 1.03 -21.55 -1.56
CA ARG A 211 0.34 -22.69 -2.15
C ARG A 211 -0.43 -23.52 -1.13
N THR A 212 0.03 -23.59 0.11
CA THR A 212 -0.67 -24.28 1.20
C THR A 212 -1.86 -23.49 1.73
N VAL A 213 -1.80 -22.15 1.70
CA VAL A 213 -2.84 -21.27 2.28
C VAL A 213 -3.94 -20.89 1.29
N GLU A 214 -3.61 -20.70 0.01
CA GLU A 214 -4.56 -20.24 -1.02
C GLU A 214 -5.46 -21.31 -1.72
N PRO A 215 -5.43 -22.64 -1.45
CA PRO A 215 -6.39 -23.59 -2.05
C PRO A 215 -7.84 -23.27 -1.67
N ASP A 216 -8.08 -22.81 -0.43
CA ASP A 216 -9.43 -22.67 0.12
C ASP A 216 -10.20 -21.45 -0.39
N ARG A 217 -9.50 -20.37 -0.76
CA ARG A 217 -10.17 -19.14 -1.25
C ARG A 217 -10.85 -19.35 -2.62
N LYS A 218 -10.38 -20.31 -3.41
CA LYS A 218 -11.04 -20.72 -4.67
C LYS A 218 -12.21 -21.68 -4.45
N ALA A 219 -12.27 -22.38 -3.31
CA ALA A 219 -13.39 -23.22 -2.94
C ALA A 219 -14.60 -22.37 -2.51
N GLU A 220 -14.38 -21.27 -1.78
CA GLU A 220 -15.46 -20.36 -1.34
C GLU A 220 -16.13 -19.60 -2.50
N VAL A 221 -15.39 -19.20 -3.53
CA VAL A 221 -15.96 -18.43 -4.67
C VAL A 221 -16.76 -19.33 -5.64
N ARG A 222 -16.62 -20.65 -5.54
CA ARG A 222 -17.28 -21.63 -6.43
C ARG A 222 -18.58 -22.24 -5.86
N SER A 223 -19.06 -21.76 -4.71
CA SER A 223 -20.40 -22.08 -4.21
C SER A 223 -21.36 -20.90 -4.43
N PRO A 224 -21.82 -20.61 -5.66
CA PRO A 224 -23.07 -19.90 -5.82
C PRO A 224 -24.20 -20.86 -5.49
N GLY A 225 -24.84 -20.66 -4.33
CA GLY A 225 -26.22 -21.07 -4.12
C GLY A 225 -27.17 -20.18 -4.90
#